data_AF-A0A7J6WLQ4-F1
#
_entry.id   AF-A0A7J6WLQ4-F1
#
_cell.length_a   1.000
_cell.length_b   1.000
_cell.length_c   1.000
_cell.angle_alpha   90.00
_cell.angle_beta   90.00
_cell.angle_gamma   90.00
#
_symmetry.space_group_name_H-M   'P 1'
#
loop_
_entity.id
_entity.type
_entity.pdbx_description
1 polymer ?
#
loop_
_entity_poly.entity_id
_entity_poly.type
_entity_poly.pdbx_seq_one_letter_code
_entity_poly.pdbx_strand_id
1 'polypeptide(L)'
;MERTCQDHFKRRCWGIGSGFGFRVVALDPNFSKFSIATIVSAYEKDKHKAILLDYDGTLMTQTSIDKTPSEQVISMLNTLCADKNNSAFIVSGRGMESLG
;
A
#
# COMPACT_ATOMS: atom_id res chain seq x y z
N MET A 1 -30.13 2.41 18.30
CA MET A 1 -29.43 3.34 17.37
C MET A 1 -28.12 3.89 17.96
N GLU A 2 -27.91 3.85 19.28
CA GLU A 2 -26.76 4.48 19.95
C GLU A 2 -25.41 3.75 19.87
N ARG A 3 -25.35 2.48 19.45
CA ARG A 3 -24.09 1.70 19.44
C ARG A 3 -23.14 2.05 18.29
N THR A 4 -23.62 2.66 17.21
CA THR A 4 -22.79 3.01 16.03
C THR A 4 -22.13 4.39 16.15
N CYS A 5 -22.59 5.23 17.09
CA CYS A 5 -22.11 6.61 17.25
C CYS A 5 -21.09 6.79 18.39
N GLN A 6 -20.83 5.74 19.18
CA GLN A 6 -20.07 5.85 20.43
C GLN A 6 -18.56 6.12 20.20
N ASP A 7 -18.00 5.69 19.06
CA ASP A 7 -16.58 5.88 18.73
C ASP A 7 -16.30 7.01 17.73
N HIS A 8 -17.32 7.73 17.25
CA HIS A 8 -17.14 8.84 16.31
C HIS A 8 -16.29 9.97 16.90
N PHE A 9 -16.41 10.24 18.20
CA PHE A 9 -15.65 11.29 18.90
C PHE A 9 -14.18 10.95 19.17
N LYS A 10 -13.76 9.70 18.97
CA LYS A 10 -12.35 9.32 19.13
C LYS A 10 -11.56 9.46 17.84
N ARG A 11 -12.21 9.49 16.67
CA ARG A 11 -11.51 9.52 15.37
C ARG A 11 -10.78 10.84 15.15
N ARG A 12 -9.54 10.75 14.67
CA ARG A 12 -8.71 11.93 14.40
C ARG A 12 -9.06 12.46 13.01
N CYS A 13 -9.61 13.67 12.94
CA CYS A 13 -9.95 14.32 11.68
C CYS A 13 -8.76 15.08 11.10
N TRP A 14 -8.45 14.85 9.82
CA TRP A 14 -7.38 15.54 9.09
C TRP A 14 -7.99 16.31 7.92
N GLY A 15 -7.53 17.55 7.74
CA GLY A 15 -7.81 18.34 6.55
C GLY A 15 -6.78 18.08 5.47
N ILE A 16 -7.21 17.77 4.25
CA ILE A 16 -6.34 17.57 3.09
C ILE A 16 -6.80 18.44 1.91
N GLY A 17 -5.87 19.10 1.21
CA GLY A 17 -6.15 19.97 0.06
C GLY A 17 -6.12 21.47 0.36
N SER A 18 -6.18 22.29 -0.70
CA SER A 18 -6.12 23.76 -0.63
C SER A 18 -7.35 24.39 -1.31
N GLY A 19 -7.87 25.49 -0.74
CA GLY A 19 -9.03 26.21 -1.30
C GLY A 19 -10.30 25.36 -1.37
N PHE A 20 -11.05 25.47 -2.47
CA PHE A 20 -12.30 24.73 -2.70
C PHE A 20 -12.12 23.21 -2.89
N GLY A 21 -10.87 22.71 -2.96
CA GLY A 21 -10.55 21.28 -3.04
C GLY A 21 -10.29 20.62 -1.69
N PHE A 22 -10.52 21.32 -0.57
CA PHE A 22 -10.31 20.79 0.77
C PHE A 22 -11.29 19.67 1.11
N ARG A 23 -10.77 18.59 1.68
CA ARG A 23 -11.54 17.43 2.16
C ARG A 23 -11.18 17.16 3.62
N VAL A 24 -12.17 16.71 4.40
CA VAL A 24 -11.96 16.22 5.76
C VAL A 24 -12.03 14.70 5.74
N VAL A 25 -11.04 14.05 6.33
CA VAL A 25 -11.00 12.60 6.50
C VAL A 25 -10.95 12.26 7.99
N ALA A 26 -11.80 11.33 8.43
CA ALA A 26 -11.81 10.83 9.80
C ALA A 26 -11.07 9.50 9.85
N LEU A 27 -9.93 9.47 10.55
CA LEU A 27 -9.05 8.31 10.65
C LEU A 27 -9.11 7.71 12.05
N ASP A 28 -8.78 6.43 12.15
CA ASP A 28 -8.62 5.77 13.45
C ASP A 28 -7.49 6.45 14.26
N PRO A 29 -7.60 6.56 15.60
CA PRO A 29 -6.51 7.07 16.43
C PRO A 29 -5.17 6.38 16.25
N ASN A 30 -5.19 5.08 15.93
CA ASN A 30 -4.00 4.27 15.71
C ASN A 30 -3.50 4.35 14.26
N PHE A 31 -4.18 5.10 13.40
CA PHE A 31 -3.71 5.34 12.05
C PHE A 31 -2.46 6.22 12.09
N SER A 32 -1.33 5.64 11.72
CA SER A 32 -0.11 6.37 11.44
C SER A 32 0.08 6.46 9.93
N LYS A 33 0.37 7.66 9.43
CA LYS A 33 0.71 7.83 8.02
C LYS A 33 1.98 7.04 7.72
N PHE A 34 1.94 6.28 6.63
CA PHE A 34 3.10 5.55 6.12
C PHE A 34 4.25 6.52 5.82
N SER A 35 5.34 6.43 6.59
CA SER A 35 6.49 7.33 6.53
C SER A 35 7.61 6.70 5.72
N ILE A 36 7.95 7.31 4.58
CA ILE A 36 9.02 6.85 3.68
C ILE A 36 10.34 6.71 4.45
N ALA A 37 10.70 7.69 5.27
CA ALA A 37 11.93 7.66 6.06
C ALA A 37 11.97 6.46 7.03
N THR A 38 10.83 6.10 7.63
CA THR A 38 10.73 4.97 8.54
C THR A 38 10.92 3.64 7.81
N ILE A 39 10.33 3.51 6.61
CA ILE A 39 10.45 2.29 5.80
C ILE A 39 11.86 2.11 5.27
N VAL A 40 12.46 3.18 4.72
CA VAL A 40 13.84 3.14 4.24
C VAL A 40 14.77 2.75 5.38
N SER A 41 14.62 3.37 6.55
CA SER A 41 15.44 3.02 7.71
C SER A 41 15.26 1.56 8.15
N ALA A 42 14.04 1.01 8.14
CA ALA A 42 13.80 -0.38 8.48
C ALA A 42 14.43 -1.32 7.43
N TYR A 43 14.19 -1.02 6.16
CA TYR A 43 14.69 -1.80 5.02
C TYR A 43 16.23 -1.90 5.02
N GLU A 44 16.93 -0.81 5.34
CA GLU A 44 18.39 -0.75 5.43
C GLU A 44 18.95 -1.53 6.62
N LYS A 45 18.24 -1.54 7.76
CA LYS A 45 18.69 -2.18 9.00
C LYS A 45 18.47 -3.69 9.01
N ASP A 46 17.41 -4.15 8.37
CA ASP A 46 16.99 -5.55 8.45
C ASP A 46 17.77 -6.45 7.49
N LYS A 47 18.29 -7.57 8.02
CA LYS A 47 19.09 -8.54 7.25
C LYS A 47 18.25 -9.44 6.35
N HIS A 48 16.98 -9.64 6.68
CA HIS A 48 16.04 -10.44 5.91
C HIS A 48 14.68 -9.73 5.88
N LYS A 49 14.12 -9.58 4.68
CA LYS A 49 12.94 -8.75 4.44
C LYS A 49 11.90 -9.55 3.67
N ALA A 50 10.74 -9.75 4.28
CA ALA A 50 9.57 -10.27 3.59
C ALA A 50 8.77 -9.10 2.99
N ILE A 51 8.57 -9.11 1.67
CA ILE A 51 7.87 -8.05 0.94
C ILE A 51 6.64 -8.68 0.31
N LEU A 52 5.46 -8.31 0.79
CA LEU A 52 4.17 -8.82 0.30
C LEU A 52 3.50 -7.71 -0.51
N LEU A 53 3.33 -7.96 -1.81
CA LEU A 53 2.80 -6.99 -2.76
C LEU A 53 1.45 -7.48 -3.26
N ASP A 54 0.40 -6.73 -2.94
CA ASP A 54 -0.90 -6.94 -3.57
C ASP A 54 -0.81 -6.60 -5.07
N TYR A 55 -1.59 -7.31 -5.90
CA TYR A 55 -1.53 -7.12 -7.35
C TYR A 55 -2.51 -6.04 -7.82
N ASP A 56 -3.80 -6.21 -7.55
CA ASP A 56 -4.89 -5.39 -8.11
C ASP A 56 -5.16 -4.13 -7.29
N GLY A 57 -4.92 -2.95 -7.87
CA GLY A 57 -5.08 -1.68 -7.17
C GLY A 57 -3.83 -1.23 -6.40
N THR A 58 -2.78 -2.07 -6.38
CA THR A 58 -1.49 -1.77 -5.77
C THR A 58 -0.37 -1.72 -6.81
N LEU A 59 -0.04 -2.86 -7.45
CA LEU A 59 0.94 -2.89 -8.55
C LEU A 59 0.30 -2.48 -9.88
N MET A 60 -0.98 -2.80 -10.05
CA MET A 60 -1.79 -2.42 -11.20
C MET A 60 -2.75 -1.30 -10.84
N THR A 61 -2.88 -0.29 -11.69
CA THR A 61 -3.89 0.76 -11.51
C THR A 61 -5.30 0.17 -11.67
N GLN A 62 -6.19 0.52 -10.74
CA GLN A 62 -7.56 -0.03 -10.66
C GLN A 62 -8.41 0.19 -11.92
N THR A 63 -8.05 1.17 -12.76
CA THR A 63 -8.77 1.55 -13.98
C THR A 63 -8.15 0.98 -15.26
N SER A 64 -7.09 0.16 -15.15
CA SER A 64 -6.43 -0.40 -16.32
C SER A 64 -7.25 -1.53 -16.94
N ILE A 65 -7.56 -1.42 -18.24
CA ILE A 65 -8.12 -2.51 -19.04
C ILE A 65 -7.04 -3.58 -19.26
N ASP A 66 -5.79 -3.14 -19.47
CA ASP A 66 -4.65 -4.03 -19.57
C ASP A 66 -4.14 -4.37 -18.17
N LYS A 67 -4.30 -5.63 -17.81
CA LYS A 67 -3.92 -6.16 -16.52
C LYS A 67 -2.47 -6.63 -16.46
N THR A 68 -1.69 -6.38 -17.52
CA THR A 68 -0.27 -6.70 -17.64
C THR A 68 0.59 -5.64 -16.95
N PRO A 69 1.60 -6.04 -16.14
CA PRO A 69 2.46 -5.07 -15.48
C PRO A 69 3.28 -4.28 -16.50
N SER A 70 3.42 -2.98 -16.26
CA SER A 70 4.28 -2.12 -17.09
C SER A 70 5.75 -2.50 -16.94
N GLU A 71 6.56 -2.12 -17.92
CA GLU A 71 8.02 -2.33 -17.86
C GLU A 71 8.66 -1.74 -16.60
N GLN A 72 8.14 -0.61 -16.12
CA GLN A 72 8.60 0.02 -14.88
C GLN A 72 8.33 -0.86 -13.66
N VAL A 73 7.13 -1.45 -13.57
CA VAL A 73 6.77 -2.38 -12.48
C VAL A 73 7.65 -3.62 -12.54
N ILE A 74 7.86 -4.18 -13.74
CA ILE A 74 8.73 -5.34 -13.95
C ILE A 74 10.17 -5.02 -13.52
N SER A 75 10.71 -3.86 -13.91
CA SER A 75 12.06 -3.41 -13.54
C SER A 75 12.21 -3.25 -12.02
N MET A 76 11.20 -2.68 -11.36
CA MET A 76 11.18 -2.55 -9.90
C MET A 76 11.17 -3.93 -9.23
N LEU A 77 10.31 -4.86 -9.67
CA LEU A 77 10.24 -6.22 -9.12
C LEU A 77 11.57 -6.96 -9.31
N ASN A 78 12.18 -6.86 -10.49
CA ASN A 78 13.49 -7.46 -10.77
C ASN A 78 14.57 -6.90 -9.82
N THR A 79 14.56 -5.59 -9.57
CA THR A 79 15.50 -4.94 -8.64
C THR A 79 15.31 -5.46 -7.21
N LEU A 80 14.07 -5.60 -6.76
CA LEU A 80 13.76 -6.16 -5.43
C LEU A 80 14.17 -7.62 -5.31
N CYS A 81 13.91 -8.44 -6.33
CA CYS A 81 14.24 -9.86 -6.33
C CYS A 81 15.74 -10.15 -6.52
N ALA A 82 16.52 -9.22 -7.07
CA ALA A 82 17.96 -9.37 -7.21
C ALA A 82 18.70 -9.32 -5.86
N ASP A 83 18.12 -8.68 -4.83
CA ASP A 83 18.66 -8.69 -3.47
C ASP A 83 18.31 -10.00 -2.77
N LYS A 84 19.33 -10.80 -2.44
CA LYS A 84 19.18 -12.10 -1.76
C LYS A 84 18.60 -11.99 -0.34
N ASN A 85 18.61 -10.79 0.24
CA ASN A 85 18.02 -10.54 1.55
C ASN A 85 16.50 -10.30 1.47
N ASN A 86 15.96 -10.15 0.26
CA ASN A 86 14.55 -9.98 0.03
C ASN A 86 13.87 -11.31 -0.31
N SER A 87 12.72 -11.55 0.32
CA SER A 87 11.76 -12.55 -0.08
C SER A 87 10.49 -11.83 -0.51
N ALA A 88 10.32 -11.65 -1.82
CA ALA A 88 9.20 -10.92 -2.41
C ALA A 88 8.10 -11.89 -2.86
N PHE A 89 6.85 -11.58 -2.50
CA PHE A 89 5.67 -12.37 -2.84
C PHE A 89 4.61 -11.46 -3.47
N ILE A 90 4.04 -11.90 -4.59
CA ILE A 90 2.81 -11.32 -5.12
C ILE A 90 1.66 -12.04 -4.42
N VAL A 91 0.83 -11.27 -3.72
CA VAL A 91 -0.39 -11.74 -3.07
C VAL A 91 -1.54 -11.27 -3.93
N SER A 92 -2.36 -12.19 -4.43
CA SER A 92 -3.44 -11.84 -5.32
C SER A 92 -4.64 -12.74 -5.08
N GLY A 93 -5.84 -12.16 -5.18
CA GLY A 93 -7.09 -12.92 -5.21
C GLY A 93 -7.37 -13.56 -6.58
N ARG A 94 -6.53 -13.30 -7.59
CA ARG A 94 -6.70 -13.89 -8.91
C ARG A 94 -6.29 -15.37 -8.92
N GLY A 95 -6.89 -16.13 -9.83
CA GLY A 95 -6.51 -17.53 -10.05
C GLY A 95 -5.08 -17.64 -10.57
N MET A 96 -4.39 -18.72 -10.20
CA MET A 96 -2.98 -18.96 -10.56
C MET A 96 -2.72 -18.82 -12.07
N GLU A 97 -3.63 -19.30 -12.91
CA GLU A 97 -3.50 -19.25 -14.39
C GLU A 97 -3.56 -17.84 -14.97
N SER A 98 -4.04 -16.85 -14.20
CA SER A 98 -4.10 -15.45 -14.65
C SER A 98 -2.94 -14.58 -14.17
N LEU A 99 -2.02 -15.19 -13.41
CA LEU A 99 -0.80 -14.58 -12.87
C LEU A 99 0.48 -15.17 -13.50
N GLY A 100 0.36 -16.27 -14.25
CA GLY A 100 1.46 -17.03 -14.85
C GLY A 100 1.49 -16.94 -16.36
#